data_AF-A0A7I9YR10-F1
#
_entry.id   AF-A0A7I9YR10-F1
#
_cell.length_a   1.000
_cell.length_b   1.000
_cell.length_c   1.000
_cell.angle_alpha   90.00
_cell.angle_beta   90.00
_cell.angle_gamma   90.00
#
_symmetry.space_group_name_H-M   'P 1'
#
loop_
_entity.id
_entity.type
_entity.pdbx_description
1 polymer ?
#
loop_
_entity_poly.entity_id
_entity_poly.type
_entity_poly.pdbx_seq_one_letter_code
_entity_poly.pdbx_strand_id
1 'polypeptide(L)'
;MTEPRRRGRPRSTGTRECGRCHNLVPKIRTHWPDGPICGPCFTAAARNYGLCAFCGADRLLPGRSPTGQHICRDCAGITTNLNCDNCGLEAERIRAGHCARCVVSHDLEQILKPHAPPDMRIKRLINELAAVPRPESIMTWMRHPVTAGLLNKIGARELQLTHDAFDALPPSRSLEHLREMLVEHRMMPSRGDLRLARFETWLDHRLETLEPTPTIHTPIEQFARWHHLRRLRENIDPTRNMDNATRCAKQEITEAGKFLRWLLDEHNTTINDLQQGLLHG
;
A
#
# COMPACT_ATOMS: atom_id res chain seq x y z
N MET A 1 -20.93 28.24 20.91
CA MET A 1 -19.95 27.25 20.45
C MET A 1 -20.15 27.06 18.95
N THR A 2 -19.34 27.74 18.16
CA THR A 2 -19.47 27.81 16.70
C THR A 2 -18.84 26.56 16.09
N GLU A 3 -19.65 25.74 15.42
CA GLU A 3 -19.20 24.51 14.77
C GLU A 3 -18.05 24.81 13.77
N PRO A 4 -16.93 24.09 13.81
CA PRO A 4 -15.79 24.40 12.96
C PRO A 4 -16.16 24.24 11.49
N ARG A 5 -15.95 25.29 10.69
CA ARG A 5 -16.18 25.29 9.24
C ARG A 5 -15.34 24.18 8.60
N ARG A 6 -15.98 23.06 8.24
CA ARG A 6 -15.35 21.98 7.46
C ARG A 6 -14.88 22.56 6.12
N ARG A 7 -13.56 22.68 5.92
CA ARG A 7 -12.96 23.08 4.63
C ARG A 7 -13.36 22.04 3.57
N GLY A 8 -14.10 22.48 2.56
CA GLY A 8 -14.49 21.70 1.40
C GLY A 8 -14.94 22.62 0.25
N ARG A 9 -14.71 22.15 -0.98
CA ARG A 9 -14.99 22.71 -2.33
C ARG A 9 -16.03 23.87 -2.37
N PRO A 10 -15.82 24.93 -3.19
CA PRO A 10 -16.71 26.09 -3.25
C PRO A 10 -18.19 25.69 -3.37
N ARG A 11 -19.02 26.36 -2.58
CA ARG A 11 -20.46 26.11 -2.46
C ARG A 11 -21.10 26.31 -3.83
N SER A 12 -21.64 25.24 -4.39
CA SER A 12 -22.46 25.30 -5.61
C SER A 12 -23.66 26.20 -5.36
N THR A 13 -23.77 27.31 -6.08
CA THR A 13 -24.91 28.24 -6.02
C THR A 13 -26.13 27.60 -6.69
N GLY A 14 -26.96 26.92 -5.92
CA GLY A 14 -28.28 26.45 -6.38
C GLY A 14 -29.43 27.29 -5.83
N THR A 15 -30.66 26.84 -6.05
CA THR A 15 -31.89 27.53 -5.62
C THR A 15 -32.64 26.79 -4.51
N ARG A 16 -32.18 25.60 -4.10
CA ARG A 16 -32.86 24.78 -3.08
C ARG A 16 -32.09 24.81 -1.78
N GLU A 17 -32.74 25.11 -0.66
CA GLU A 17 -32.12 25.08 0.66
C GLU A 17 -32.10 23.66 1.23
N CYS A 18 -30.97 23.25 1.79
CA CYS A 18 -30.86 21.99 2.53
C CYS A 18 -31.29 22.17 4.00
N GLY A 19 -32.23 21.35 4.48
CA GLY A 19 -32.75 21.40 5.85
C GLY A 19 -31.74 21.12 6.96
N ARG A 20 -30.54 20.58 6.64
CA ARG A 20 -29.49 20.31 7.64
C ARG A 20 -28.35 21.30 7.65
N CYS A 21 -27.87 21.73 6.49
CA CYS A 21 -26.71 22.62 6.39
C CYS A 21 -27.06 24.05 6.01
N HIS A 22 -28.34 24.33 5.71
CA HIS A 22 -28.87 25.64 5.32
C HIS A 22 -28.14 26.29 4.14
N ASN A 23 -27.38 25.51 3.38
CA ASN A 23 -26.74 25.97 2.16
C ASN A 23 -27.71 25.78 0.99
N LEU A 24 -27.70 26.75 0.08
CA LEU A 24 -28.32 26.60 -1.22
C LEU A 24 -27.54 25.59 -2.07
N VAL A 25 -28.24 24.62 -2.64
CA VAL A 25 -27.68 23.53 -3.44
C VAL A 25 -28.46 23.34 -4.74
N PRO A 26 -27.82 22.86 -5.82
CA PRO A 26 -28.49 22.67 -7.10
C PRO A 26 -29.51 21.53 -7.08
N LYS A 27 -29.32 20.54 -6.19
CA LYS A 27 -30.17 19.36 -6.10
C LYS A 27 -30.32 18.88 -4.65
N ILE A 28 -31.56 18.61 -4.28
CA ILE A 28 -31.92 17.82 -3.10
C ILE A 28 -31.87 16.35 -3.47
N ARG A 29 -31.17 15.56 -2.66
CA ARG A 29 -30.98 14.12 -2.90
C ARG A 29 -32.18 13.31 -2.43
N THR A 30 -32.73 13.66 -1.26
CA THR A 30 -33.87 12.98 -0.66
C THR A 30 -34.64 13.94 0.24
N HIS A 31 -35.88 13.60 0.55
CA HIS A 31 -36.67 14.27 1.59
C HIS A 31 -36.83 13.29 2.75
N TRP A 32 -36.35 13.69 3.92
CA TRP A 32 -36.52 12.96 5.16
C TRP A 32 -37.43 13.76 6.11
N PRO A 33 -37.89 13.17 7.22
CA PRO A 33 -38.75 13.88 8.17
C PRO A 33 -38.14 15.16 8.75
N ASP A 34 -36.81 15.28 8.76
CA ASP A 34 -36.09 16.49 9.16
C ASP A 34 -35.78 17.46 7.99
N GLY A 35 -36.41 17.26 6.83
CA GLY A 35 -36.43 18.22 5.71
C GLY A 35 -35.74 17.75 4.42
N PRO A 36 -35.57 18.66 3.43
CA PRO A 36 -34.88 18.37 2.18
C PRO A 36 -33.36 18.21 2.40
N ILE A 37 -32.80 17.05 2.05
CA ILE A 37 -31.40 16.71 2.33
C ILE A 37 -30.55 16.76 1.07
N CYS A 38 -29.47 17.55 1.08
CA CYS A 38 -28.51 17.60 -0.03
C CYS A 38 -27.57 16.37 -0.03
N GLY A 39 -26.90 16.13 -1.16
CA GLY A 39 -25.98 14.99 -1.32
C GLY A 39 -24.91 14.87 -0.22
N PRO A 40 -24.14 15.92 0.08
CA PRO A 40 -23.16 15.89 1.16
C PRO A 40 -23.74 15.59 2.55
N CYS A 41 -24.89 16.19 2.90
CA CYS A 41 -25.57 15.91 4.17
C CYS A 41 -26.08 14.48 4.26
N PHE A 42 -26.58 13.93 3.15
CA PHE A 42 -26.98 12.53 3.08
C PHE A 42 -25.78 11.61 3.30
N THR A 43 -24.67 11.83 2.59
CA THR A 43 -23.48 10.97 2.72
C THR A 43 -22.85 11.08 4.11
N ALA A 44 -22.91 12.26 4.74
CA ALA A 44 -22.50 12.41 6.13
C ALA A 44 -23.42 11.61 7.08
N ALA A 45 -24.73 11.66 6.85
CA ALA A 45 -25.71 10.91 7.63
C ALA A 45 -25.56 9.39 7.48
N ALA A 46 -25.34 8.92 6.26
CA ALA A 46 -25.16 7.51 5.93
C ALA A 46 -23.77 6.94 6.32
N ARG A 47 -22.98 7.72 7.07
CA ARG A 47 -21.69 7.33 7.66
C ARG A 47 -21.65 7.54 9.18
N ASN A 48 -22.75 7.96 9.78
CA ASN A 48 -22.83 8.24 11.20
C ASN A 48 -23.36 6.99 11.92
N TYR A 49 -22.53 6.38 12.78
CA TYR A 49 -22.89 5.20 13.56
C TYR A 49 -22.74 5.49 15.05
N GLY A 50 -23.49 4.76 15.85
CA GLY A 50 -23.40 4.80 17.31
C GLY A 50 -24.74 4.45 17.95
N LEU A 51 -24.84 4.75 19.25
CA LEU A 51 -26.05 4.53 20.03
C LEU A 51 -27.15 5.53 19.65
N CYS A 52 -28.29 5.01 19.24
CA CYS A 52 -29.47 5.82 18.95
C CYS A 52 -29.97 6.54 20.21
N ALA A 53 -30.09 7.86 20.15
CA ALA A 53 -30.54 8.66 21.28
C ALA A 53 -31.99 8.36 21.74
N PHE A 54 -32.79 7.66 20.94
CA PHE A 54 -34.17 7.30 21.28
C PHE A 54 -34.31 5.84 21.76
N CYS A 55 -33.80 4.87 20.99
CA CYS A 55 -33.99 3.44 21.29
C CYS A 55 -32.74 2.73 21.84
N GLY A 56 -31.59 3.40 21.92
CA GLY A 56 -30.35 2.83 22.45
C GLY A 56 -29.61 1.85 21.53
N ALA A 57 -30.15 1.48 20.37
CA ALA A 57 -29.48 0.54 19.45
C ALA A 57 -28.18 1.14 18.86
N ASP A 58 -27.10 0.36 18.84
CA ASP A 58 -25.82 0.73 18.20
C ASP A 58 -25.85 0.36 16.71
N ARG A 59 -26.09 1.37 15.85
CA ARG A 59 -26.30 1.16 14.40
C ARG A 59 -26.17 2.47 13.61
N LEU A 60 -26.60 2.47 12.35
CA LEU A 60 -26.59 3.69 11.53
C LEU A 60 -27.60 4.71 12.07
N LEU A 61 -27.14 5.95 12.27
CA LEU A 61 -27.92 7.07 12.81
C LEU A 61 -28.09 8.18 11.76
N PRO A 62 -28.84 7.92 10.66
CA PRO A 62 -28.99 8.88 9.60
C PRO A 62 -29.95 10.01 9.97
N GLY A 63 -30.85 9.80 10.93
CA GLY A 63 -31.89 10.76 11.32
C GLY A 63 -31.43 11.78 12.37
N ARG A 64 -32.25 12.82 12.54
CA ARG A 64 -32.12 13.80 13.62
C ARG A 64 -33.44 13.92 14.37
N SER A 65 -33.37 13.98 15.70
CA SER A 65 -34.52 14.32 16.54
C SER A 65 -34.85 15.83 16.42
N PRO A 66 -36.02 16.29 16.90
CA PRO A 66 -36.35 17.72 16.92
C PRO A 66 -35.34 18.58 17.68
N THR A 67 -34.62 17.99 18.65
CA THR A 67 -33.55 18.64 19.42
C THR A 67 -32.16 18.50 18.76
N GLY A 68 -32.08 17.87 17.58
CA GLY A 68 -30.87 17.72 16.78
C GLY A 68 -29.99 16.52 17.12
N GLN A 69 -30.40 15.64 18.04
CA GLN A 69 -29.65 14.43 18.39
C GLN A 69 -29.72 13.39 17.27
N HIS A 70 -28.66 12.58 17.15
CA HIS A 70 -28.59 11.51 16.16
C HIS A 70 -29.46 10.31 16.56
N ILE A 71 -30.33 9.90 15.65
CA ILE A 71 -31.26 8.78 15.86
C ILE A 71 -31.25 7.83 14.65
N CYS A 72 -31.58 6.56 14.90
CA CYS A 72 -31.62 5.56 13.85
C CYS A 72 -32.73 5.83 12.84
N ARG A 73 -32.64 5.17 11.69
CA ARG A 73 -33.61 5.30 10.59
C ARG A 73 -35.05 5.11 11.06
N ASP A 74 -35.28 4.05 11.84
CA ASP A 74 -36.61 3.61 12.22
C ASP A 74 -37.25 4.62 13.20
N CYS A 75 -36.50 5.07 14.22
CA CYS A 75 -36.96 6.11 15.15
C CYS A 75 -37.18 7.47 14.48
N ALA A 76 -36.43 7.76 13.42
CA ALA A 76 -36.59 8.98 12.64
C ALA A 76 -37.76 8.93 11.65
N GLY A 77 -38.40 7.77 11.45
CA GLY A 77 -39.43 7.58 10.41
C GLY A 77 -38.87 7.67 8.98
N ILE A 78 -37.58 7.38 8.78
CA ILE A 78 -36.95 7.43 7.45
C ILE A 78 -37.26 6.13 6.70
N THR A 79 -37.96 6.22 5.57
CA THR A 79 -38.29 5.03 4.74
C THR A 79 -37.23 4.69 3.70
N THR A 80 -36.20 5.53 3.55
CA THR A 80 -35.10 5.25 2.61
C THR A 80 -34.38 3.96 2.99
N ASN A 81 -34.38 2.99 2.08
CA ASN A 81 -33.64 1.75 2.30
C ASN A 81 -32.12 2.03 2.28
N LEU A 82 -31.48 1.71 3.40
CA LEU A 82 -30.04 1.84 3.64
C LEU A 82 -29.41 0.50 3.99
N ASN A 83 -30.10 -0.62 3.79
CA ASN A 83 -29.52 -1.95 3.95
C ASN A 83 -28.88 -2.37 2.63
N CYS A 84 -27.65 -2.86 2.71
CA CYS A 84 -26.97 -3.46 1.56
C CYS A 84 -27.63 -4.80 1.22
N ASP A 85 -28.02 -5.00 -0.03
CA ASP A 85 -28.68 -6.26 -0.43
C ASP A 85 -27.74 -7.47 -0.39
N ASN A 86 -26.43 -7.25 -0.42
CA ASN A 86 -25.42 -8.33 -0.39
C ASN A 86 -24.98 -8.68 1.05
N CYS A 87 -24.59 -7.68 1.86
CA CYS A 87 -24.05 -7.93 3.19
C CYS A 87 -24.98 -7.58 4.35
N GLY A 88 -26.19 -7.06 4.08
CA GLY A 88 -27.18 -6.67 5.09
C GLY A 88 -26.85 -5.42 5.90
N LEU A 89 -25.58 -4.99 5.92
CA LEU A 89 -25.12 -3.83 6.69
C LEU A 89 -25.86 -2.55 6.29
N GLU A 90 -26.17 -1.74 7.31
CA GLU A 90 -26.74 -0.41 7.12
C GLU A 90 -25.67 0.55 6.60
N ALA A 91 -25.77 1.01 5.36
CA ALA A 91 -24.86 1.96 4.74
C ALA A 91 -25.51 2.67 3.55
N GLU A 92 -24.86 3.71 3.03
CA GLU A 92 -25.23 4.28 1.73
C GLU A 92 -25.17 3.21 0.63
N ARG A 93 -26.29 3.01 -0.07
CA ARG A 93 -26.38 2.16 -1.27
C ARG A 93 -25.82 2.91 -2.47
N ILE A 94 -24.71 2.44 -3.02
CA ILE A 94 -23.90 3.11 -4.05
C ILE A 94 -24.29 2.69 -5.46
N ARG A 95 -24.41 1.39 -5.71
CA ARG A 95 -24.71 0.85 -7.04
C ARG A 95 -25.45 -0.48 -6.92
N ALA A 96 -26.52 -0.64 -7.70
CA ALA A 96 -27.35 -1.86 -7.73
C ALA A 96 -27.76 -2.35 -6.33
N GLY A 97 -28.08 -1.42 -5.42
CA GLY A 97 -28.51 -1.75 -4.06
C GLY A 97 -27.41 -2.16 -3.07
N HIS A 98 -26.15 -2.17 -3.50
CA HIS A 98 -25.01 -2.56 -2.66
C HIS A 98 -24.30 -1.36 -2.03
N CYS A 99 -23.72 -1.56 -0.85
CA CYS A 99 -22.86 -0.58 -0.19
C CYS A 99 -21.50 -0.45 -0.89
N ALA A 100 -20.77 0.63 -0.59
CA ALA A 100 -19.45 0.90 -1.18
C ALA A 100 -18.47 -0.28 -1.04
N ARG A 101 -18.44 -0.95 0.12
CA ARG A 101 -17.57 -2.10 0.39
C ARG A 101 -17.87 -3.28 -0.54
N CYS A 102 -19.14 -3.65 -0.69
CA CYS A 102 -19.56 -4.74 -1.59
C CYS A 102 -19.31 -4.40 -3.05
N VAL A 103 -19.55 -3.14 -3.44
CA VAL A 103 -19.25 -2.65 -4.80
C VAL A 103 -17.75 -2.76 -5.10
N VAL A 104 -16.89 -2.30 -4.20
CA VAL A 104 -15.42 -2.41 -4.35
C VAL A 104 -14.98 -3.86 -4.41
N SER A 105 -15.49 -4.71 -3.52
CA SER A 105 -15.14 -6.13 -3.50
C SER A 105 -15.47 -6.79 -4.84
N HIS A 106 -16.69 -6.58 -5.34
CA HIS A 106 -17.14 -7.11 -6.61
C HIS A 106 -16.30 -6.59 -7.79
N ASP A 107 -16.05 -5.27 -7.86
CA ASP A 107 -15.25 -4.68 -8.94
C ASP A 107 -13.81 -5.22 -8.94
N LEU A 108 -13.20 -5.37 -7.75
CA LEU A 108 -11.87 -5.95 -7.62
C LEU A 108 -11.84 -7.43 -7.94
N GLU A 109 -12.86 -8.22 -7.60
CA GLU A 109 -12.97 -9.63 -7.98
C GLU A 109 -13.00 -9.80 -9.51
N GLN A 110 -13.72 -8.93 -10.23
CA GLN A 110 -13.77 -8.95 -11.69
C GLN A 110 -12.41 -8.61 -12.33
N ILE A 111 -11.71 -7.63 -11.76
CA ILE A 111 -10.40 -7.19 -12.28
C ILE A 111 -9.32 -8.21 -11.94
N LEU A 112 -9.22 -8.61 -10.67
CA LEU A 112 -8.10 -9.39 -10.14
C LEU A 112 -8.27 -10.91 -10.29
N LYS A 113 -9.51 -11.38 -10.51
CA LYS A 113 -9.85 -12.79 -10.76
C LYS A 113 -9.17 -13.73 -9.73
N PRO A 114 -9.48 -13.61 -8.43
CA PRO A 114 -8.76 -14.32 -7.37
C PRO A 114 -8.90 -15.85 -7.45
N HIS A 115 -9.82 -16.37 -8.27
CA HIS A 115 -10.13 -17.78 -8.42
C HIS A 115 -9.60 -18.41 -9.73
N ALA A 116 -8.94 -17.65 -10.60
CA ALA A 116 -8.48 -18.12 -11.91
C ALA A 116 -7.07 -17.62 -12.27
N PRO A 117 -6.00 -18.40 -11.98
CA PRO A 117 -5.99 -19.51 -11.03
C PRO A 117 -6.20 -19.01 -9.59
N PRO A 118 -6.63 -19.88 -8.66
CA PRO A 118 -6.80 -19.52 -7.26
C PRO A 118 -5.53 -18.95 -6.63
N ASP A 119 -5.61 -17.73 -6.09
CA ASP A 119 -4.52 -17.10 -5.33
C ASP A 119 -5.08 -16.42 -4.07
N MET A 120 -4.73 -16.98 -2.91
CA MET A 120 -5.17 -16.49 -1.61
C MET A 120 -4.59 -15.11 -1.27
N ARG A 121 -3.45 -14.74 -1.85
CA ARG A 121 -2.87 -13.38 -1.70
C ARG A 121 -3.76 -12.37 -2.39
N ILE A 122 -4.26 -12.69 -3.58
CA ILE A 122 -5.17 -11.80 -4.32
C ILE A 122 -6.52 -11.70 -3.62
N LYS A 123 -7.05 -12.81 -3.10
CA LYS A 123 -8.26 -12.77 -2.26
C LYS A 123 -8.07 -11.87 -1.02
N ARG A 124 -6.90 -11.94 -0.38
CA ARG A 124 -6.55 -11.04 0.73
C ARG A 124 -6.50 -9.58 0.28
N LEU A 125 -5.86 -9.28 -0.85
CA LEU A 125 -5.78 -7.93 -1.40
C LEU A 125 -7.18 -7.30 -1.59
N ILE A 126 -8.12 -8.06 -2.15
CA ILE A 126 -9.51 -7.62 -2.34
C ILE A 126 -10.15 -7.27 -1.00
N ASN A 127 -10.00 -8.15 -0.01
CA ASN A 127 -10.58 -7.95 1.32
C ASN A 127 -10.01 -6.70 2.01
N GLU A 128 -8.68 -6.51 1.98
CA GLU A 128 -8.04 -5.36 2.63
C GLU A 128 -8.43 -4.04 1.97
N LEU A 129 -8.44 -3.99 0.63
CA LEU A 129 -8.90 -2.82 -0.10
C LEU A 129 -10.37 -2.51 0.16
N ALA A 130 -11.24 -3.52 0.29
CA ALA A 130 -12.64 -3.30 0.60
C ALA A 130 -12.89 -2.91 2.08
N ALA A 131 -12.01 -3.35 2.99
CA ALA A 131 -12.15 -3.14 4.43
C ALA A 131 -11.75 -1.74 4.90
N VAL A 132 -11.07 -0.94 4.07
CA VAL A 132 -10.63 0.41 4.46
C VAL A 132 -11.77 1.27 5.01
N PRO A 133 -11.51 2.23 5.91
CA PRO A 133 -12.55 3.06 6.53
C PRO A 133 -13.43 3.83 5.53
N ARG A 134 -12.91 4.11 4.34
CA ARG A 134 -13.60 4.86 3.28
C ARG A 134 -13.50 4.15 1.93
N PRO A 135 -14.32 3.12 1.64
CA PRO A 135 -14.22 2.34 0.41
C PRO A 135 -14.41 3.17 -0.88
N GLU A 136 -15.09 4.32 -0.80
CA GLU A 136 -15.27 5.21 -1.96
C GLU A 136 -13.95 5.84 -2.44
N SER A 137 -12.93 5.97 -1.58
CA SER A 137 -11.60 6.39 -2.03
C SER A 137 -10.96 5.31 -2.91
N ILE A 138 -11.20 4.03 -2.61
CA ILE A 138 -10.75 2.90 -3.43
C ILE A 138 -11.46 2.88 -4.77
N MET A 139 -12.78 3.14 -4.80
CA MET A 139 -13.51 3.30 -6.07
C MET A 139 -12.89 4.36 -6.98
N THR A 140 -12.43 5.46 -6.40
CA THR A 140 -11.77 6.55 -7.15
C THR A 140 -10.35 6.15 -7.56
N TRP A 141 -9.59 5.56 -6.65
CA TRP A 141 -8.21 5.10 -6.87
C TRP A 141 -8.12 4.04 -7.97
N MET A 142 -9.03 3.06 -8.00
CA MET A 142 -9.11 2.02 -9.04
C MET A 142 -9.33 2.58 -10.44
N ARG A 143 -9.91 3.78 -10.58
CA ARG A 143 -10.13 4.44 -11.88
C ARG A 143 -8.92 5.23 -12.37
N HIS A 144 -7.93 5.48 -11.51
CA HIS A 144 -6.72 6.19 -11.90
C HIS A 144 -5.93 5.33 -12.91
N PRO A 145 -5.49 5.85 -14.08
CA PRO A 145 -4.94 5.04 -15.16
C PRO A 145 -3.78 4.13 -14.74
N VAL A 146 -2.84 4.66 -13.93
CA VAL A 146 -1.69 3.90 -13.42
C VAL A 146 -2.16 2.74 -12.54
N THR A 147 -3.07 3.00 -11.61
CA THR A 147 -3.58 1.99 -10.69
C THR A 147 -4.40 0.93 -11.43
N ALA A 148 -5.27 1.36 -12.34
CA ALA A 148 -6.05 0.46 -13.19
C ALA A 148 -5.12 -0.46 -13.99
N GLY A 149 -4.04 0.07 -14.57
CA GLY A 149 -3.03 -0.72 -15.26
C GLY A 149 -2.37 -1.77 -14.35
N LEU A 150 -1.96 -1.39 -13.14
CA LEU A 150 -1.36 -2.32 -12.18
C LEU A 150 -2.33 -3.44 -11.77
N LEU A 151 -3.57 -3.09 -11.41
CA LEU A 151 -4.58 -4.08 -11.01
C LEU A 151 -4.92 -5.04 -12.16
N ASN A 152 -5.04 -4.55 -13.40
CA ASN A 152 -5.25 -5.40 -14.57
C ASN A 152 -4.06 -6.34 -14.82
N LYS A 153 -2.81 -5.87 -14.69
CA LYS A 153 -1.63 -6.72 -14.83
C LYS A 153 -1.56 -7.81 -13.77
N ILE A 154 -1.93 -7.52 -12.53
CA ILE A 154 -2.05 -8.52 -11.46
C ILE A 154 -3.16 -9.53 -11.80
N GLY A 155 -4.32 -9.03 -12.24
CA GLY A 155 -5.46 -9.85 -12.65
C GLY A 155 -5.18 -10.79 -13.82
N ALA A 156 -4.43 -10.32 -14.81
CA ALA A 156 -3.97 -11.10 -15.96
C ALA A 156 -2.77 -12.01 -15.65
N ARG A 157 -2.21 -11.94 -14.44
CA ARG A 157 -0.98 -12.65 -14.01
C ARG A 157 0.29 -12.25 -14.80
N GLU A 158 0.25 -11.10 -15.45
CA GLU A 158 1.43 -10.47 -16.08
C GLU A 158 2.36 -9.83 -15.05
N LEU A 159 1.83 -9.41 -13.90
CA LEU A 159 2.60 -8.88 -12.78
C LEU A 159 2.52 -9.85 -11.60
N GLN A 160 3.65 -10.52 -11.33
CA GLN A 160 3.79 -11.37 -10.16
C GLN A 160 3.93 -10.52 -8.89
N LEU A 161 3.39 -11.01 -7.77
CA LEU A 161 3.52 -10.35 -6.47
C LEU A 161 4.91 -10.63 -5.88
N THR A 162 5.95 -10.10 -6.52
CA THR A 162 7.37 -10.22 -6.12
C THR A 162 8.05 -8.86 -6.23
N HIS A 163 9.16 -8.68 -5.50
CA HIS A 163 9.93 -7.44 -5.51
C HIS A 163 10.50 -7.15 -6.90
N ASP A 164 11.09 -8.16 -7.54
CA ASP A 164 11.72 -8.04 -8.86
C ASP A 164 10.72 -7.64 -9.94
N ALA A 165 9.51 -8.22 -9.92
CA ALA A 165 8.48 -7.90 -10.91
C ALA A 165 7.97 -6.46 -10.74
N PHE A 166 7.94 -5.94 -9.51
CA PHE A 166 7.61 -4.54 -9.27
C PHE A 166 8.78 -3.61 -9.65
N ASP A 167 10.04 -4.01 -9.44
CA ASP A 167 11.23 -3.22 -9.80
C ASP A 167 11.41 -3.04 -11.31
N ALA A 168 10.92 -4.01 -12.10
CA ALA A 168 10.92 -3.93 -13.56
C ALA A 168 9.95 -2.88 -14.13
N LEU A 169 9.06 -2.31 -13.31
CA LEU A 169 8.08 -1.31 -13.72
C LEU A 169 8.60 0.13 -13.48
N PRO A 170 8.17 1.11 -14.30
CA PRO A 170 8.50 2.51 -14.05
C PRO A 170 8.05 2.96 -12.64
N PRO A 171 8.93 3.65 -11.88
CA PRO A 171 8.62 4.04 -10.52
C PRO A 171 7.44 5.02 -10.48
N SER A 172 6.47 4.77 -9.60
CA SER A 172 5.35 5.67 -9.38
C SER A 172 4.84 5.57 -7.95
N ARG A 173 4.20 6.64 -7.46
CA ARG A 173 3.61 6.65 -6.11
C ARG A 173 2.55 5.56 -5.93
N SER A 174 1.78 5.25 -6.97
CA SER A 174 0.79 4.15 -6.91
C SER A 174 1.46 2.79 -6.82
N LEU A 175 2.57 2.57 -7.52
CA LEU A 175 3.32 1.31 -7.48
C LEU A 175 3.93 1.08 -6.09
N GLU A 176 4.59 2.09 -5.52
CA GLU A 176 5.18 1.99 -4.18
C GLU A 176 4.10 1.81 -3.11
N HIS A 177 3.00 2.55 -3.18
CA HIS A 177 1.90 2.39 -2.25
C HIS A 177 1.28 0.97 -2.31
N LEU A 178 1.13 0.42 -3.52
CA LEU A 178 0.65 -0.95 -3.70
C LEU A 178 1.64 -1.96 -3.14
N ARG A 179 2.95 -1.76 -3.35
CA ARG A 179 4.02 -2.60 -2.80
C ARG A 179 4.01 -2.59 -1.27
N GLU A 180 3.96 -1.40 -0.66
CA GLU A 180 3.90 -1.23 0.80
C GLU A 180 2.73 -2.01 1.40
N MET A 181 1.52 -1.84 0.84
CA MET A 181 0.33 -2.57 1.28
C MET A 181 0.49 -4.09 1.11
N LEU A 182 1.06 -4.56 -0.01
CA LEU A 182 1.29 -5.98 -0.24
C LEU A 182 2.27 -6.57 0.79
N VAL A 183 3.30 -5.83 1.19
CA VAL A 183 4.24 -6.23 2.23
C VAL A 183 3.60 -6.21 3.62
N GLU A 184 2.90 -5.12 3.97
CA GLU A 184 2.24 -4.93 5.27
C GLU A 184 1.26 -6.08 5.58
N HIS A 185 0.45 -6.47 4.59
CA HIS A 185 -0.51 -7.55 4.71
C HIS A 185 0.06 -8.94 4.36
N ARG A 186 1.40 -9.08 4.27
CA ARG A 186 2.13 -10.34 4.05
C ARG A 186 1.75 -11.08 2.77
N MET A 187 1.33 -10.34 1.74
CA MET A 187 1.08 -10.86 0.39
C MET A 187 2.37 -10.91 -0.44
N MET A 188 3.34 -10.08 -0.07
CA MET A 188 4.73 -10.14 -0.52
C MET A 188 5.63 -10.35 0.69
N PRO A 189 6.76 -11.06 0.54
CA PRO A 189 7.78 -11.08 1.59
C PRO A 189 8.18 -9.66 1.97
N SER A 190 8.45 -9.44 3.26
CA SER A 190 9.20 -8.24 3.63
C SER A 190 10.49 -8.24 2.81
N ARG A 191 10.84 -7.07 2.24
CA ARG A 191 12.06 -6.92 1.44
C ARG A 191 13.34 -7.15 2.27
N GLY A 192 13.20 -7.38 3.58
CA GLY A 192 14.28 -7.28 4.54
C GLY A 192 14.73 -5.82 4.64
N ASP A 193 15.99 -5.63 5.00
CA ASP A 193 16.57 -4.30 5.06
C ASP A 193 16.85 -3.76 3.65
N LEU A 194 16.31 -2.60 3.31
CA LEU A 194 16.52 -1.94 2.01
C LEU A 194 18.02 -1.73 1.70
N ARG A 195 18.87 -1.58 2.72
CA ARG A 195 20.33 -1.48 2.57
C ARG A 195 20.96 -2.79 2.17
N LEU A 196 20.44 -3.92 2.65
CA LEU A 196 20.90 -5.24 2.23
C LEU A 196 20.58 -5.45 0.74
N ALA A 197 19.36 -5.14 0.31
CA ALA A 197 18.99 -5.22 -1.11
C ALA A 197 19.90 -4.33 -2.00
N ARG A 198 20.17 -3.08 -1.57
CA ARG A 198 21.11 -2.18 -2.27
C ARG A 198 22.56 -2.66 -2.23
N PHE A 199 22.94 -3.41 -1.21
CA PHE A 199 24.27 -4.01 -1.10
C PHE A 199 24.40 -5.18 -2.07
N GLU A 200 23.38 -6.03 -2.19
CA GLU A 200 23.34 -7.15 -3.15
C GLU A 200 23.45 -6.65 -4.59
N THR A 201 22.63 -5.68 -4.99
CA THR A 201 22.72 -5.09 -6.35
C THR A 201 24.10 -4.47 -6.62
N TRP A 202 24.68 -3.79 -5.63
CA TRP A 202 26.02 -3.23 -5.76
C TRP A 202 27.09 -4.32 -5.89
N LEU A 203 26.94 -5.43 -5.15
CA LEU A 203 27.88 -6.54 -5.19
C LEU A 203 27.86 -7.22 -6.55
N ASP A 204 26.68 -7.48 -7.11
CA ASP A 204 26.55 -8.08 -8.44
C ASP A 204 27.22 -7.21 -9.51
N HIS A 205 26.93 -5.90 -9.54
CA HIS A 205 27.64 -4.95 -10.43
C HIS A 205 29.16 -4.95 -10.20
N ARG A 206 29.61 -5.05 -8.93
CA ARG A 206 31.05 -5.07 -8.64
C ARG A 206 31.71 -6.32 -9.18
N LEU A 207 31.06 -7.48 -9.05
CA LEU A 207 31.56 -8.75 -9.58
C LEU A 207 31.59 -8.73 -11.11
N GLU A 208 30.56 -8.20 -11.77
CA GLU A 208 30.55 -7.99 -13.22
C GLU A 208 31.78 -7.17 -13.69
N THR A 209 32.15 -6.11 -12.97
CA THR A 209 33.35 -5.32 -13.33
C THR A 209 34.68 -6.07 -13.17
N LEU A 210 34.69 -7.18 -12.42
CA LEU A 210 35.88 -7.99 -12.15
C LEU A 210 35.94 -9.26 -13.01
N GLU A 211 34.87 -9.63 -13.73
CA GLU A 211 34.82 -10.81 -14.61
C GLU A 211 36.03 -10.93 -15.57
N PRO A 212 36.53 -9.84 -16.19
CA PRO A 212 37.68 -9.93 -17.09
C PRO A 212 38.99 -10.38 -16.40
N THR A 213 39.05 -10.39 -15.07
CA THR A 213 40.23 -10.79 -14.30
C THR A 213 39.87 -11.91 -13.31
N PRO A 214 39.77 -13.18 -13.77
CA PRO A 214 39.32 -14.31 -12.94
C PRO A 214 40.11 -14.53 -11.66
N THR A 215 41.41 -14.21 -11.68
CA THR A 215 42.33 -14.29 -10.54
C THR A 215 41.98 -13.33 -9.40
N ILE A 216 41.30 -12.23 -9.70
CA ILE A 216 40.78 -11.27 -8.71
C ILE A 216 39.30 -11.52 -8.44
N HIS A 217 38.52 -11.84 -9.48
CA HIS A 217 37.09 -12.08 -9.38
C HIS A 217 36.76 -13.20 -8.39
N THR A 218 37.37 -14.38 -8.56
CA THR A 218 37.01 -15.59 -7.80
C THR A 218 37.22 -15.42 -6.29
N PRO A 219 38.38 -14.91 -5.82
CA PRO A 219 38.58 -14.67 -4.38
C PRO A 219 37.63 -13.61 -3.82
N ILE A 220 37.36 -12.54 -4.57
CA ILE A 220 36.45 -11.48 -4.13
C ILE A 220 35.01 -11.96 -4.05
N GLU A 221 34.56 -12.76 -5.00
CA GLU A 221 33.23 -13.37 -4.96
C GLU A 221 33.06 -14.26 -3.73
N GLN A 222 34.01 -15.16 -3.47
CA GLN A 222 33.96 -16.05 -2.31
C GLN A 222 33.96 -15.24 -1.01
N PHE A 223 34.88 -14.28 -0.88
CA PHE A 223 34.96 -13.41 0.29
C PHE A 223 33.67 -12.61 0.52
N ALA A 224 33.15 -11.97 -0.53
CA ALA A 224 31.94 -11.17 -0.43
C ALA A 224 30.70 -12.02 -0.12
N ARG A 225 30.52 -13.17 -0.78
CA ARG A 225 29.34 -14.02 -0.59
C ARG A 225 29.38 -14.80 0.73
N TRP A 226 30.52 -15.38 1.12
CA TRP A 226 30.61 -16.24 2.30
C TRP A 226 30.84 -15.48 3.61
N HIS A 227 31.55 -14.34 3.57
CA HIS A 227 31.82 -13.54 4.76
C HIS A 227 30.79 -12.41 4.93
N HIS A 228 30.73 -11.48 3.97
CA HIS A 228 29.92 -10.27 4.14
C HIS A 228 28.43 -10.53 3.95
N LEU A 229 28.04 -11.17 2.84
CA LEU A 229 26.63 -11.37 2.50
C LEU A 229 25.93 -12.29 3.51
N ARG A 230 26.58 -13.39 3.90
CA ARG A 230 26.11 -14.28 4.97
C ARG A 230 25.88 -13.53 6.28
N ARG A 231 26.88 -12.75 6.74
CA ARG A 231 26.80 -11.98 8.00
C ARG A 231 25.78 -10.85 7.96
N LEU A 232 25.50 -10.27 6.80
CA LEU A 232 24.44 -9.28 6.63
C LEU A 232 23.04 -9.91 6.63
N ARG A 233 22.90 -11.16 6.15
CA ARG A 233 21.64 -11.92 6.13
C ARG A 233 21.29 -12.58 7.47
N GLU A 234 22.28 -13.14 8.19
CA GLU A 234 22.05 -13.95 9.39
C GLU A 234 21.80 -13.13 10.66
N ASN A 235 22.24 -11.88 10.72
CA ASN A 235 22.21 -11.10 11.96
C ASN A 235 21.00 -10.15 12.01
N ILE A 236 19.89 -10.67 12.51
CA ILE A 236 18.61 -9.99 12.73
C ILE A 236 18.63 -9.26 14.09
N ASP A 237 19.72 -8.56 14.41
CA ASP A 237 19.79 -7.74 15.62
C ASP A 237 19.07 -6.40 15.36
N PRO A 238 17.98 -6.07 16.09
CA PRO A 238 17.23 -4.83 15.92
C PRO A 238 18.04 -3.56 16.19
N THR A 239 19.18 -3.67 16.88
CA THR A 239 20.06 -2.54 17.22
C THR A 239 21.15 -2.29 16.17
N ARG A 240 21.29 -3.18 15.18
CA ARG A 240 22.35 -3.09 14.18
C ARG A 240 22.04 -1.97 13.18
N ASN A 241 22.98 -1.03 13.07
CA ASN A 241 22.95 -0.01 12.02
C ASN A 241 23.35 -0.63 10.67
N MET A 242 22.36 -1.01 9.85
CA MET A 242 22.60 -1.65 8.55
C MET A 242 23.29 -0.72 7.54
N ASP A 243 23.07 0.59 7.63
CA ASP A 243 23.81 1.58 6.81
C ASP A 243 25.31 1.46 7.05
N ASN A 244 25.72 1.41 8.33
CA ASN A 244 27.12 1.29 8.69
C ASN A 244 27.69 -0.07 8.28
N ALA A 245 26.96 -1.14 8.54
CA ALA A 245 27.39 -2.50 8.22
C ALA A 245 27.60 -2.71 6.71
N THR A 246 26.68 -2.22 5.88
CA THR A 246 26.79 -2.31 4.42
C THR A 246 27.91 -1.42 3.88
N ARG A 247 28.14 -0.23 4.46
CA ARG A 247 29.26 0.65 4.10
C ARG A 247 30.62 0.03 4.41
N CYS A 248 30.78 -0.56 5.59
CA CYS A 248 32.01 -1.28 5.97
C CYS A 248 32.28 -2.45 5.02
N ALA A 249 31.27 -3.27 4.72
CA ALA A 249 31.40 -4.37 3.77
C ALA A 249 31.82 -3.91 2.37
N LYS A 250 31.23 -2.81 1.85
CA LYS A 250 31.64 -2.23 0.57
C LYS A 250 33.10 -1.78 0.57
N GLN A 251 33.55 -1.16 1.66
CA GLN A 251 34.92 -0.71 1.82
C GLN A 251 35.90 -1.89 1.85
N GLU A 252 35.64 -2.90 2.67
CA GLU A 252 36.51 -4.09 2.79
C GLU A 252 36.63 -4.85 1.47
N ILE A 253 35.52 -5.06 0.75
CA ILE A 253 35.52 -5.68 -0.58
C ILE A 253 36.32 -4.82 -1.59
N THR A 254 36.19 -3.49 -1.51
CA THR A 254 36.91 -2.58 -2.41
C THR A 254 38.41 -2.64 -2.16
N GLU A 255 38.85 -2.58 -0.90
CA GLU A 255 40.27 -2.62 -0.54
C GLU A 255 40.88 -4.00 -0.81
N ALA A 256 40.17 -5.10 -0.53
CA ALA A 256 40.61 -6.44 -0.91
C ALA A 256 40.82 -6.54 -2.43
N GLY A 257 39.91 -5.97 -3.23
CA GLY A 257 40.05 -5.95 -4.69
C GLY A 257 41.26 -5.13 -5.16
N LYS A 258 41.56 -4.00 -4.51
CA LYS A 258 42.76 -3.20 -4.80
C LYS A 258 44.04 -3.96 -4.45
N PHE A 259 44.06 -4.63 -3.30
CA PHE A 259 45.20 -5.43 -2.86
C PHE A 259 45.50 -6.57 -3.83
N LEU A 260 44.48 -7.32 -4.24
CA LEU A 260 44.64 -8.40 -5.24
C LEU A 260 45.12 -7.87 -6.60
N ARG A 261 44.67 -6.69 -6.99
CA ARG A 261 45.16 -6.03 -8.21
C ARG A 261 46.61 -5.62 -8.08
N TRP A 262 47.00 -5.00 -6.96
CA TRP A 262 48.38 -4.62 -6.69
C TRP A 262 49.32 -5.83 -6.69
N LEU A 263 48.92 -6.96 -6.08
CA LEU A 263 49.69 -8.20 -6.13
C LEU A 263 49.92 -8.71 -7.55
N LEU A 264 48.89 -8.62 -8.39
CA LEU A 264 48.96 -9.07 -9.77
C LEU A 264 49.83 -8.12 -10.61
N ASP A 265 49.63 -6.82 -10.48
CA ASP A 265 50.28 -5.81 -11.32
C ASP A 265 51.75 -5.60 -10.94
N GLU A 266 52.07 -5.52 -9.64
CA GLU A 266 53.41 -5.16 -9.14
C GLU A 266 54.29 -6.39 -8.84
N HIS A 267 53.67 -7.51 -8.44
CA HIS A 267 54.39 -8.72 -8.02
C HIS A 267 54.14 -9.93 -8.90
N ASN A 268 53.29 -9.81 -9.93
CA ASN A 268 52.89 -10.90 -10.84
C ASN A 268 52.53 -12.20 -10.09
N THR A 269 51.91 -12.05 -8.92
CA THR A 269 51.58 -13.15 -8.00
C THR A 269 50.09 -13.17 -7.69
N THR A 270 49.61 -14.30 -7.22
CA THR A 270 48.21 -14.48 -6.81
C THR A 270 48.11 -14.75 -5.32
N ILE A 271 46.90 -14.62 -4.76
CA ILE A 271 46.68 -14.89 -3.33
C ILE A 271 47.04 -16.32 -2.91
N ASN A 272 47.01 -17.28 -3.85
CA ASN A 272 47.38 -18.68 -3.57
C ASN A 272 48.90 -18.89 -3.46
N ASP A 273 49.68 -18.01 -4.08
CA ASP A 273 51.15 -18.10 -4.17
C ASP A 273 51.85 -17.10 -3.24
N LEU A 274 51.07 -16.46 -2.36
CA LEU A 274 51.50 -15.38 -1.52
C LEU A 274 52.30 -15.90 -0.31
N GLN A 275 53.58 -15.57 -0.27
CA GLN A 275 54.47 -15.90 0.85
C GLN A 275 54.72 -14.66 1.73
N GLN A 276 54.84 -14.88 3.04
CA GLN A 276 54.96 -13.80 4.05
C GLN A 276 56.14 -12.83 3.80
N GLY A 277 57.16 -13.26 3.04
CA GLY A 277 58.31 -12.42 2.65
C GLY A 277 58.03 -11.34 1.59
N LEU A 278 56.90 -11.40 0.87
CA LEU A 278 56.52 -10.44 -0.17
C LEU A 278 55.75 -9.21 0.35
N LEU A 279 55.38 -9.20 1.64
CA LEU A 279 54.57 -8.12 2.25
C LEU A 279 55.40 -7.02 2.94
N HIS A 280 56.74 -7.10 2.86
CA HIS A 280 57.69 -6.19 3.53
C HIS A 280 58.57 -5.37 2.56
N GLY A 281 58.16 -5.25 1.29
CA GLY A 281 58.83 -4.42 0.27
C GLY A 281 58.22 -3.04 0.14
#